data_AF-X0WD38-F1
#
_entry.id   AF-X0WD38-F1
#
_cell.length_a   1.000
_cell.length_b   1.000
_cell.length_c   1.000
_cell.angle_alpha   90.00
_cell.angle_beta   90.00
_cell.angle_gamma   90.00
#
_symmetry.space_group_name_H-M   'P 1'
#
loop_
_entity.id
_entity.type
_entity.pdbx_description
1 polymer ?
#
loop_
_entity_poly.entity_id
_entity_poly.type
_entity_poly.pdbx_seq_one_letter_code
_entity_poly.pdbx_strand_id
1 'polypeptide(L)'
;VGTGAFILTDYVSGSAATLERNPNYWRKHPLYPEDTIPYIDSIKWLIIPDASTQISALRTGKIDRLTVGWEDVPAVMKTTPELNWSERPPEGSLLIFMRTDKPELPFYDQRVRYALQLGLDNRAIVDDYYEGNAVLVNHPITPMPEFEGMYTPLEELPEAVRELYGYDPEKARQLLAEAGYPDGFTTSIITTTTFVDLLSIVKANWEKIGVTLNIEVKEVAIYTSIGFRRNHKEMYMGQGIDST
;
A
#
# COMPACT_ATOMS: atom_id res chain seq x y z
N VAL A 1 -7.10 -3.67 27.66
CA VAL A 1 -6.42 -2.66 28.50
C VAL A 1 -4.93 -2.71 28.16
N GLY A 2 -4.32 -1.58 27.81
CA GLY A 2 -2.90 -1.50 27.40
C GLY A 2 -2.12 -0.47 28.22
N THR A 3 -0.80 -0.38 28.01
CA THR A 3 0.12 0.55 28.69
C THR A 3 0.51 1.76 27.83
N GLY A 4 -0.27 2.02 26.77
CA GLY A 4 -0.01 3.07 25.78
C GLY A 4 -0.21 4.49 26.32
N ALA A 5 0.12 5.47 25.48
CA ALA A 5 0.05 6.91 25.80
C ALA A 5 -1.37 7.43 26.01
N PHE A 6 -2.37 6.74 25.46
CA PHE A 6 -3.78 7.11 25.54
C PHE A 6 -4.66 5.92 25.93
N ILE A 7 -5.77 6.22 26.58
CA ILE A 7 -6.79 5.29 27.07
C ILE A 7 -8.09 5.59 26.32
N LEU A 8 -8.71 4.57 25.71
CA LEU A 8 -10.04 4.71 25.11
C LEU A 8 -11.07 4.92 26.22
N THR A 9 -11.78 6.05 26.18
CA THR A 9 -12.79 6.42 27.18
C THR A 9 -14.21 6.36 26.64
N ASP A 10 -14.40 6.59 25.34
CA ASP A 10 -15.71 6.50 24.69
C ASP A 10 -15.58 6.01 23.24
N TYR A 11 -16.58 5.25 22.79
CA TYR A 11 -16.67 4.80 21.40
C TYR A 11 -18.13 4.78 20.95
N VAL A 12 -18.44 5.68 20.01
CA VAL A 12 -19.73 5.72 19.32
C VAL A 12 -19.53 5.12 17.94
N SER A 13 -20.07 3.92 17.75
CA SER A 13 -19.94 3.15 16.50
C SER A 13 -20.30 3.98 15.27
N GLY A 14 -19.39 4.01 14.29
CA GLY A 14 -19.57 4.75 13.03
C GLY A 14 -19.47 6.28 13.15
N SER A 15 -19.16 6.83 14.33
CA SER A 15 -19.14 8.27 14.58
C SER A 15 -17.80 8.74 15.14
N ALA A 16 -17.39 8.26 16.31
CA ALA A 16 -16.14 8.71 16.92
C ALA A 16 -15.57 7.74 17.95
N ALA A 17 -14.26 7.80 18.15
CA ALA A 17 -13.57 7.25 19.31
C ALA A 17 -12.91 8.40 20.09
N THR A 18 -13.13 8.46 21.40
CA THR A 18 -12.47 9.43 22.29
C THR A 18 -11.42 8.72 23.11
N LEU A 19 -10.20 9.23 23.07
CA LEU A 19 -9.09 8.76 23.87
C LEU A 19 -8.59 9.89 24.76
N GLU A 20 -8.27 9.56 26.00
CA GLU A 20 -7.69 10.50 26.98
C GLU A 20 -6.25 10.10 27.30
N ARG A 21 -5.43 11.10 27.65
CA ARG A 21 -4.04 10.90 28.06
C ARG A 21 -3.97 9.87 29.19
N ASN A 22 -3.06 8.91 29.07
CA ASN A 22 -2.73 8.01 30.17
C ASN A 22 -1.84 8.77 31.18
N PRO A 23 -2.33 9.07 32.40
CA PRO A 23 -1.53 9.79 33.40
C PRO A 23 -0.31 8.99 33.87
N ASN A 24 -0.32 7.67 33.66
CA ASN A 24 0.75 6.74 34.05
C ASN A 24 1.61 6.31 32.85
N TYR A 25 1.67 7.10 31.77
CA TYR A 25 2.52 6.75 30.64
C TYR A 25 4.00 6.82 31.03
N TRP A 26 4.71 5.73 30.73
CA TRP A 26 6.04 5.46 31.28
C TRP A 26 7.18 6.02 30.42
N ARG A 27 6.94 6.34 29.14
CA ARG A 27 7.99 6.87 28.26
C ARG A 27 8.20 8.36 28.49
N LYS A 28 9.46 8.77 28.41
CA LYS A 28 9.90 10.16 28.32
C LYS A 28 10.11 10.57 26.88
N HIS A 29 10.16 11.86 26.61
CA HIS A 29 10.44 12.34 25.26
C HIS A 29 11.87 11.91 24.84
N PRO A 30 12.06 11.32 23.64
CA PRO A 30 13.36 10.75 23.25
C PRO A 30 14.45 11.81 23.04
N LEU A 31 14.07 13.05 22.70
CA LEU A 31 15.00 14.16 22.51
C LEU A 31 15.09 15.12 23.71
N TYR A 32 14.12 15.04 24.63
CA TYR A 32 13.97 15.94 25.79
C TYR A 32 13.59 15.11 27.03
N PRO A 33 14.50 14.30 27.59
CA PRO A 33 14.16 13.29 28.60
C PRO A 33 13.48 13.82 29.87
N GLU A 34 13.63 15.12 30.15
CA GLU A 34 12.93 15.88 31.18
C GLU A 34 11.41 15.95 30.97
N ASP A 35 10.94 15.91 29.72
CA ASP A 35 9.54 16.07 29.37
C ASP A 35 8.74 14.78 29.53
N THR A 36 7.50 14.94 30.00
CA THR A 36 6.48 13.89 29.95
C THR A 36 5.68 13.97 28.66
N ILE A 37 5.51 12.82 28.02
CA ILE A 37 4.64 12.65 26.85
C ILE A 37 3.42 11.80 27.22
N PRO A 38 2.32 11.83 26.44
CA PRO A 38 2.05 12.73 25.32
C PRO A 38 1.76 14.18 25.77
N TYR A 39 1.98 15.17 24.90
CA TYR A 39 1.77 16.59 25.22
C TYR A 39 0.29 17.02 25.19
N ILE A 40 -0.57 16.28 24.50
CA ILE A 40 -2.01 16.57 24.36
C ILE A 40 -2.85 15.77 25.36
N ASP A 41 -3.97 16.34 25.78
CA ASP A 41 -4.84 15.76 26.81
C ASP A 41 -5.81 14.70 26.27
N SER A 42 -6.25 14.86 25.02
CA SER A 42 -7.22 13.97 24.39
C SER A 42 -7.03 13.92 22.89
N ILE A 43 -7.43 12.78 22.30
CA ILE A 43 -7.60 12.60 20.86
C ILE A 43 -9.06 12.22 20.63
N LYS A 44 -9.73 12.96 19.75
CA LYS A 44 -11.05 12.59 19.25
C LYS A 44 -10.94 12.17 17.79
N TRP A 45 -11.05 10.86 17.56
CA TRP A 45 -11.01 10.30 16.22
C TRP A 45 -12.40 10.35 15.62
N LEU A 46 -12.64 11.25 14.65
CA LEU A 46 -13.93 11.34 13.96
C LEU A 46 -13.95 10.39 12.76
N ILE A 47 -15.06 9.67 12.60
CA ILE A 47 -15.33 8.81 11.45
C ILE A 47 -16.19 9.62 10.48
N ILE A 48 -15.56 10.23 9.49
CA ILE A 48 -16.22 11.03 8.45
C ILE A 48 -16.00 10.29 7.12
N PRO A 49 -16.98 9.54 6.60
CA PRO A 49 -16.76 8.69 5.42
C PRO A 49 -16.50 9.47 4.12
N ASP A 50 -17.05 10.67 4.01
CA ASP A 50 -16.98 11.49 2.79
C ASP A 50 -15.78 12.44 2.79
N ALA A 51 -14.95 12.36 1.75
CA ALA A 51 -13.72 13.14 1.62
C ALA A 51 -13.99 14.66 1.55
N SER A 52 -15.05 15.09 0.85
CA SER A 52 -15.39 16.51 0.74
C SER A 52 -15.77 17.12 2.10
N THR A 53 -16.43 16.33 2.94
CA THR A 53 -16.79 16.67 4.32
C THR A 53 -15.55 16.71 5.21
N GLN A 54 -14.60 15.78 5.04
CA GLN A 54 -13.31 15.81 5.76
C GLN A 54 -12.54 17.10 5.46
N ILE A 55 -12.39 17.47 4.18
CA ILE A 55 -11.69 18.69 3.76
C ILE A 55 -12.38 19.94 4.33
N SER A 56 -13.72 19.97 4.31
CA SER A 56 -14.49 21.07 4.89
C SER A 56 -14.34 21.15 6.42
N ALA A 57 -14.25 20.00 7.11
CA ALA A 57 -14.00 19.94 8.53
C ALA A 57 -12.59 20.47 8.88
N LEU A 58 -11.58 20.15 8.07
CA LEU A 58 -10.22 20.66 8.22
C LEU A 58 -10.19 22.19 8.06
N ARG A 59 -10.81 22.70 6.99
CA ARG A 59 -10.95 24.15 6.73
C ARG A 59 -11.60 24.93 7.86
N THR A 60 -12.57 24.33 8.54
CA THR A 60 -13.33 24.98 9.63
C THR A 60 -12.68 24.76 11.00
N GLY A 61 -11.53 24.10 11.08
CA GLY A 61 -10.85 23.78 12.33
C GLY A 61 -11.61 22.76 13.19
N LYS A 62 -12.52 21.97 12.60
CA LYS A 62 -13.22 20.88 13.30
C LYS A 62 -12.36 19.62 13.44
N ILE A 63 -11.37 19.45 12.57
CA ILE A 63 -10.32 18.44 12.68
C ILE A 63 -8.97 19.12 12.50
N ASP A 64 -7.96 18.63 13.20
CA ASP A 64 -6.61 19.22 13.19
C ASP A 64 -5.68 18.58 12.17
N ARG A 65 -6.00 17.35 11.72
CA ARG A 65 -5.18 16.57 10.80
C ARG A 65 -6.06 15.77 9.86
N LEU A 66 -5.66 15.73 8.59
CA LEU A 66 -6.26 14.92 7.54
C LEU A 66 -5.18 14.33 6.65
N THR A 67 -5.35 13.07 6.24
CA THR A 67 -4.60 12.49 5.12
C THR A 67 -5.50 12.55 3.89
N VAL A 68 -4.97 13.04 2.77
CA VAL A 68 -5.70 13.14 1.50
C VAL A 68 -5.00 12.31 0.43
N GLY A 69 -5.78 11.79 -0.53
CA GLY A 69 -5.23 11.15 -1.73
C GLY A 69 -4.45 12.15 -2.56
N TRP A 70 -3.49 11.67 -3.35
CA TRP A 70 -2.64 12.52 -4.18
C TRP A 70 -3.48 13.33 -5.18
N GLU A 71 -4.58 12.75 -5.67
CA GLU A 71 -5.54 13.37 -6.58
C GLU A 71 -6.21 14.63 -5.99
N ASP A 72 -6.41 14.66 -4.68
CA ASP A 72 -7.07 15.76 -3.98
C ASP A 72 -6.10 16.84 -3.51
N VAL A 73 -4.79 16.55 -3.46
CA VAL A 73 -3.75 17.47 -2.96
C VAL A 73 -3.81 18.83 -3.66
N PRO A 74 -3.84 18.93 -5.01
CA PRO A 74 -3.87 20.24 -5.67
C PRO A 74 -5.11 21.08 -5.29
N ALA A 75 -6.27 20.44 -5.17
CA ALA A 75 -7.51 21.10 -4.79
C ALA A 75 -7.47 21.59 -3.34
N VAL A 76 -7.00 20.75 -2.42
CA VAL A 76 -6.83 21.09 -1.00
C VAL A 76 -5.85 22.25 -0.86
N MET A 77 -4.65 22.13 -1.43
CA MET A 77 -3.59 23.15 -1.37
C MET A 77 -4.04 24.51 -1.91
N LYS A 78 -4.83 24.54 -2.98
CA LYS A 78 -5.38 25.78 -3.53
C LYS A 78 -6.37 26.48 -2.58
N THR A 79 -7.07 25.70 -1.76
CA THR A 79 -8.18 26.17 -0.92
C THR A 79 -7.81 26.39 0.54
N THR A 80 -6.68 25.86 0.97
CA THR A 80 -6.16 25.95 2.34
C THR A 80 -4.66 26.25 2.36
N PRO A 81 -4.21 27.38 1.76
CA PRO A 81 -2.79 27.72 1.67
C PRO A 81 -2.12 27.96 3.03
N GLU A 82 -2.90 28.19 4.09
CA GLU A 82 -2.43 28.39 5.46
C GLU A 82 -2.07 27.11 6.21
N LEU A 83 -2.44 25.94 5.68
CA LEU A 83 -2.18 24.67 6.34
C LEU A 83 -0.75 24.20 6.11
N ASN A 84 -0.12 23.73 7.19
CA ASN A 84 1.12 22.98 7.08
C ASN A 84 0.82 21.59 6.51
N TRP A 85 1.61 21.19 5.52
CA TRP A 85 1.52 19.87 4.90
C TRP A 85 2.92 19.26 4.82
N SER A 86 2.94 17.94 4.74
CA SER A 86 4.15 17.17 4.48
C SER A 86 3.77 16.02 3.57
N GLU A 87 4.50 15.87 2.48
CA GLU A 87 4.47 14.64 1.70
C GLU A 87 5.30 13.58 2.39
N ARG A 88 4.79 12.35 2.43
CA ARG A 88 5.55 11.19 2.90
C ARG A 88 5.37 10.06 1.91
N PRO A 89 6.46 9.36 1.54
CA PRO A 89 6.34 8.07 0.88
C PRO A 89 5.41 7.16 1.70
N PRO A 90 4.56 6.35 1.06
CA PRO A 90 3.72 5.41 1.79
C PRO A 90 4.59 4.49 2.65
N GLU A 91 4.08 4.17 3.85
CA GLU A 91 4.75 3.32 4.84
C GLU A 91 4.96 1.87 4.36
N GLY A 92 4.50 1.53 3.15
CA GLY A 92 4.66 0.23 2.51
C GLY A 92 4.53 0.28 0.98
N SER A 93 5.08 -0.73 0.30
CA SER A 93 4.93 -0.92 -1.15
C SER A 93 3.63 -1.67 -1.45
N LEU A 94 2.89 -1.30 -2.49
CA LEU A 94 1.79 -2.13 -2.99
C LEU A 94 2.36 -3.36 -3.69
N LEU A 95 1.86 -4.56 -3.35
CA LEU A 95 2.39 -5.83 -3.82
C LEU A 95 1.28 -6.80 -4.20
N ILE A 96 1.57 -7.61 -5.22
CA ILE A 96 0.81 -8.83 -5.52
C ILE A 96 1.54 -10.00 -4.86
N PHE A 97 0.95 -10.53 -3.79
CA PHE A 97 1.46 -11.72 -3.11
C PHE A 97 0.97 -12.96 -3.85
N MET A 98 1.91 -13.83 -4.23
CA MET A 98 1.63 -15.08 -4.96
C MET A 98 1.92 -16.30 -4.06
N ARG A 99 1.08 -17.34 -4.15
CA ARG A 99 1.32 -18.62 -3.47
C ARG A 99 2.45 -19.41 -4.14
N THR A 100 3.66 -19.28 -3.59
CA THR A 100 4.86 -20.00 -4.07
C THR A 100 5.10 -21.33 -3.37
N ASP A 101 4.29 -21.69 -2.39
CA ASP A 101 4.38 -22.91 -1.58
C ASP A 101 3.59 -24.10 -2.16
N LYS A 102 2.90 -23.89 -3.28
CA LYS A 102 2.01 -24.85 -3.94
C LYS A 102 2.54 -25.26 -5.32
N PRO A 103 3.12 -26.46 -5.48
CA PRO A 103 3.70 -26.90 -6.75
C PRO A 103 2.71 -26.96 -7.93
N GLU A 104 1.41 -27.08 -7.65
CA GLU A 104 0.36 -27.11 -8.67
C GLU A 104 0.05 -25.73 -9.27
N LEU A 105 0.52 -24.64 -8.65
CA LEU A 105 0.29 -23.29 -9.13
C LEU A 105 1.42 -22.80 -10.03
N PRO A 106 1.13 -21.99 -11.07
CA PRO A 106 2.16 -21.45 -11.97
C PRO A 106 3.27 -20.68 -11.24
N PHE A 107 2.92 -20.01 -10.14
CA PHE A 107 3.84 -19.18 -9.36
C PHE A 107 4.89 -19.97 -8.57
N TYR A 108 4.80 -21.30 -8.52
CA TYR A 108 5.87 -22.14 -7.98
C TYR A 108 7.17 -21.97 -8.80
N ASP A 109 7.04 -21.88 -10.13
CA ASP A 109 8.16 -21.59 -11.01
C ASP A 109 8.53 -20.10 -10.96
N GLN A 110 9.79 -19.80 -10.66
CA GLN A 110 10.29 -18.43 -10.60
C GLN A 110 10.21 -17.70 -11.94
N ARG A 111 10.30 -18.43 -13.06
CA ARG A 111 10.25 -17.85 -14.41
C ARG A 111 8.87 -17.25 -14.70
N VAL A 112 7.81 -17.87 -14.19
CA VAL A 112 6.46 -17.30 -14.26
C VAL A 112 6.39 -15.97 -13.51
N ARG A 113 6.97 -15.90 -12.30
CA ARG A 113 7.00 -14.65 -11.51
C ARG A 113 7.78 -13.54 -12.22
N TYR A 114 8.91 -13.87 -12.82
CA TYR A 114 9.68 -12.93 -13.65
C TYR A 114 8.92 -12.48 -14.90
N ALA A 115 8.21 -13.39 -15.58
CA ALA A 115 7.39 -13.03 -16.72
C ALA A 115 6.25 -12.07 -16.34
N LEU A 116 5.56 -12.32 -15.23
CA LEU A 116 4.48 -11.45 -14.75
C LEU A 116 4.98 -10.05 -14.38
N GLN A 117 6.19 -9.97 -13.80
CA GLN A 117 6.83 -8.69 -13.50
C GLN A 117 7.23 -7.95 -14.80
N LEU A 118 7.88 -8.62 -15.75
CA LEU A 118 8.29 -8.03 -17.04
C LEU A 118 7.09 -7.66 -17.92
N GLY A 119 5.96 -8.35 -17.74
CA GLY A 119 4.70 -8.04 -18.40
C GLY A 119 3.98 -6.82 -17.82
N LEU A 120 4.49 -6.22 -16.74
CA LEU A 120 3.89 -5.06 -16.09
C LEU A 120 4.64 -3.78 -16.44
N ASP A 121 3.97 -2.82 -17.08
CA ASP A 121 4.56 -1.51 -17.36
C ASP A 121 4.43 -0.60 -16.12
N ASN A 122 5.34 -0.79 -15.16
CA ASN A 122 5.36 0.00 -13.93
C ASN A 122 5.62 1.49 -14.17
N ARG A 123 6.33 1.85 -15.25
CA ARG A 123 6.58 3.26 -15.59
C ARG A 123 5.30 3.91 -16.10
N ALA A 124 4.59 3.27 -17.02
CA ALA A 124 3.29 3.76 -17.45
C ALA A 124 2.28 3.86 -16.29
N ILE A 125 2.31 2.93 -15.33
CA ILE A 125 1.48 3.05 -14.12
C ILE A 125 1.85 4.30 -13.31
N VAL A 126 3.13 4.59 -13.11
CA VAL A 126 3.57 5.79 -12.40
C VAL A 126 3.18 7.06 -13.16
N ASP A 127 3.45 7.10 -14.46
CA ASP A 127 3.29 8.31 -15.29
C ASP A 127 1.82 8.58 -15.62
N ASP A 128 1.05 7.56 -16.00
CA ASP A 128 -0.32 7.73 -16.52
C ASP A 128 -1.39 7.56 -15.44
N TYR A 129 -1.23 6.61 -14.51
CA TYR A 129 -2.25 6.33 -13.49
C TYR A 129 -2.02 7.15 -12.21
N TYR A 130 -0.77 7.34 -11.80
CA TYR A 130 -0.42 8.17 -10.64
C TYR A 130 0.02 9.59 -10.99
N GLU A 131 0.07 9.96 -12.29
CA GLU A 131 0.48 11.28 -12.77
C GLU A 131 1.85 11.73 -12.23
N GLY A 132 2.77 10.79 -12.03
CA GLY A 132 4.10 11.03 -11.45
C GLY A 132 4.15 11.14 -9.92
N ASN A 133 3.03 10.97 -9.23
CA ASN A 133 2.93 11.03 -7.75
C ASN A 133 3.18 9.67 -7.07
N ALA A 134 3.80 8.73 -7.79
CA ALA A 134 4.21 7.43 -7.27
C ALA A 134 5.71 7.21 -7.47
N VAL A 135 6.32 6.52 -6.52
CA VAL A 135 7.74 6.13 -6.59
C VAL A 135 7.81 4.65 -6.86
N LEU A 136 8.55 4.26 -7.90
CA LEU A 136 8.90 2.86 -8.10
C LEU A 136 9.92 2.48 -7.03
N VAL A 137 9.55 1.54 -6.16
CA VAL A 137 10.38 1.08 -5.05
C VAL A 137 10.77 -0.37 -5.27
N ASN A 138 11.98 -0.73 -4.85
CA ASN A 138 12.29 -2.13 -4.64
C ASN A 138 11.71 -2.59 -3.30
N HIS A 139 11.48 -3.90 -3.18
CA HIS A 139 11.04 -4.53 -1.94
C HIS A 139 12.26 -5.15 -1.23
N PRO A 140 12.33 -5.24 0.12
CA PRO A 140 11.28 -4.95 1.11
C PRO A 140 11.27 -3.57 1.74
N ILE A 141 12.27 -2.74 1.45
CA ILE A 141 12.47 -1.47 2.15
C ILE A 141 12.00 -0.34 1.25
N THR A 142 11.12 0.52 1.77
CA THR A 142 10.75 1.78 1.13
C THR A 142 11.79 2.87 1.48
N PRO A 143 11.96 3.91 0.66
CA PRO A 143 12.90 5.02 0.92
C PRO A 143 12.39 5.96 2.02
N MET A 144 12.16 5.41 3.22
CA MET A 144 11.80 6.18 4.41
C MET A 144 13.06 6.63 5.15
N PRO A 145 13.06 7.84 5.75
CA PRO A 145 14.21 8.33 6.54
C PRO A 145 14.68 7.34 7.61
N GLU A 146 13.76 6.62 8.24
CA GLU A 146 14.04 5.62 9.27
C GLU A 146 14.80 4.38 8.72
N PHE A 147 14.75 4.15 7.41
CA PHE A 147 15.35 3.01 6.73
C PHE A 147 16.41 3.38 5.70
N GLU A 148 16.86 4.64 5.66
CA GLU A 148 17.82 5.14 4.67
C GLU A 148 19.10 4.28 4.59
N GLY A 149 19.60 3.79 5.74
CA GLY A 149 20.78 2.91 5.78
C GLY A 149 20.55 1.45 5.33
N MET A 150 19.31 1.05 5.06
CA MET A 150 18.93 -0.30 4.59
C MET A 150 18.32 -0.28 3.19
N TYR A 151 17.87 0.89 2.71
CA TYR A 151 17.34 1.05 1.38
C TYR A 151 18.47 1.08 0.35
N THR A 152 18.32 0.34 -0.75
CA THR A 152 19.21 0.42 -1.91
C THR A 152 18.38 0.97 -3.07
N PRO A 153 18.74 2.10 -3.70
CA PRO A 153 18.02 2.61 -4.87
C PRO A 153 17.97 1.60 -6.02
N LEU A 154 16.92 1.66 -6.86
CA LEU A 154 16.76 0.75 -8.00
C LEU A 154 17.95 0.82 -8.96
N GLU A 155 18.52 2.00 -9.15
CA GLU A 155 19.64 2.26 -10.05
C GLU A 155 20.93 1.56 -9.62
N GLU A 156 21.07 1.31 -8.31
CA GLU A 156 22.23 0.67 -7.69
C GLU A 156 22.09 -0.86 -7.60
N LEU A 157 20.91 -1.41 -7.90
CA LEU A 157 20.70 -2.85 -7.91
C LEU A 157 21.46 -3.54 -9.07
N PRO A 158 21.79 -4.84 -8.92
CA PRO A 158 22.39 -5.62 -10.00
C PRO A 158 21.56 -5.54 -11.28
N GLU A 159 22.21 -5.51 -12.44
CA GLU A 159 21.55 -5.39 -13.76
C GLU A 159 20.44 -6.43 -13.96
N ALA A 160 20.69 -7.69 -13.60
CA ALA A 160 19.69 -8.76 -13.68
C ALA A 160 18.42 -8.47 -12.85
N VAL A 161 18.52 -7.71 -11.76
CA VAL A 161 17.37 -7.28 -10.96
C VAL A 161 16.70 -6.07 -11.60
N ARG A 162 17.49 -5.09 -12.06
CA ARG A 162 16.97 -3.87 -12.72
C ARG A 162 16.17 -4.21 -13.98
N GLU A 163 16.61 -5.21 -14.76
CA GLU A 163 15.89 -5.70 -15.92
C GLU A 163 14.46 -6.13 -15.58
N LEU A 164 14.23 -6.71 -14.40
CA LEU A 164 12.88 -7.12 -13.96
C LEU A 164 11.98 -5.91 -13.70
N TYR A 165 12.51 -4.72 -13.45
CA TYR A 165 11.69 -3.51 -13.30
C TYR A 165 11.45 -2.79 -14.64
N GLY A 166 11.98 -3.34 -15.74
CA GLY A 166 11.63 -2.93 -17.10
C GLY A 166 10.29 -3.50 -17.56
N TYR A 167 9.88 -3.11 -18.77
CA TYR A 167 8.70 -3.63 -19.44
C TYR A 167 9.13 -4.35 -20.72
N ASP A 168 9.00 -5.68 -20.74
CA ASP A 168 9.35 -6.53 -21.89
C ASP A 168 8.34 -7.69 -22.04
N PRO A 169 7.20 -7.44 -22.72
CA PRO A 169 6.19 -8.46 -22.98
C PRO A 169 6.68 -9.64 -23.82
N GLU A 170 7.71 -9.47 -24.66
CA GLU A 170 8.22 -10.54 -25.50
C GLU A 170 9.06 -11.51 -24.67
N LYS A 171 9.99 -11.00 -23.86
CA LYS A 171 10.75 -11.81 -22.89
C LYS A 171 9.83 -12.46 -21.87
N ALA A 172 8.76 -11.77 -21.45
CA ALA A 172 7.74 -12.36 -20.59
C ALA A 172 7.06 -13.58 -21.23
N ARG A 173 6.60 -13.48 -22.49
CA ARG A 173 6.03 -14.62 -23.24
C ARG A 173 7.02 -15.78 -23.39
N GLN A 174 8.29 -15.46 -23.68
CA GLN A 174 9.34 -16.48 -23.77
C GLN A 174 9.50 -17.23 -22.44
N LEU A 175 9.61 -16.52 -21.32
CA LEU A 175 9.74 -17.12 -19.99
C LEU A 175 8.51 -17.98 -19.62
N LEU A 176 7.31 -17.56 -20.02
CA LEU A 176 6.09 -18.36 -19.85
C LEU A 176 6.15 -19.66 -20.66
N ALA A 177 6.55 -19.59 -21.94
CA ALA A 177 6.70 -20.78 -22.78
C ALA A 177 7.75 -21.76 -22.22
N GLU A 178 8.90 -21.26 -21.77
CA GLU A 178 9.96 -22.05 -21.12
C GLU A 178 9.49 -22.69 -19.80
N ALA A 179 8.56 -22.03 -19.10
CA ALA A 179 7.91 -22.53 -17.90
C ALA A 179 6.76 -23.53 -18.16
N GLY A 180 6.44 -23.81 -19.44
CA GLY A 180 5.38 -24.74 -19.82
C GLY A 180 4.01 -24.09 -20.05
N TYR A 181 3.95 -22.77 -20.17
CA TYR A 181 2.74 -21.98 -20.42
C TYR A 181 2.83 -21.19 -21.74
N PRO A 182 3.05 -21.83 -22.91
CA PRO A 182 3.21 -21.13 -24.18
C PRO A 182 1.96 -20.35 -24.61
N ASP A 183 0.77 -20.82 -24.22
CA ASP A 183 -0.51 -20.16 -24.47
C ASP A 183 -1.01 -19.35 -23.26
N GLY A 184 -0.14 -19.16 -22.25
CA GLY A 184 -0.47 -18.51 -20.99
C GLY A 184 -1.34 -19.37 -20.07
N PHE A 185 -2.04 -18.71 -19.14
CA PHE A 185 -2.92 -19.36 -18.16
C PHE A 185 -3.91 -18.37 -17.56
N THR A 186 -4.91 -18.89 -16.85
CA THR A 186 -5.88 -18.09 -16.09
C THR A 186 -5.55 -18.17 -14.60
N THR A 187 -5.68 -17.05 -13.90
CA THR A 187 -5.47 -16.98 -12.45
C THR A 187 -6.40 -15.94 -11.81
N SER A 188 -6.38 -15.85 -10.48
CA SER A 188 -7.26 -15.03 -9.66
C SER A 188 -6.48 -14.27 -8.58
N ILE A 189 -6.94 -13.06 -8.29
CA ILE A 189 -6.42 -12.21 -7.21
C ILE A 189 -7.53 -11.74 -6.31
N ILE A 190 -7.33 -11.86 -5.00
CA ILE A 190 -8.23 -11.30 -3.99
C ILE A 190 -7.83 -9.85 -3.70
N THR A 191 -8.83 -8.96 -3.66
CA THR A 191 -8.64 -7.53 -3.41
C THR A 191 -9.86 -6.90 -2.73
N THR A 192 -9.75 -5.62 -2.34
CA THR A 192 -10.88 -4.73 -2.03
C THR A 192 -11.20 -3.84 -3.23
N THR A 193 -12.30 -3.08 -3.15
CA THR A 193 -12.69 -2.09 -4.16
C THR A 193 -11.60 -1.03 -4.40
N THR A 194 -10.79 -0.73 -3.37
CA THR A 194 -9.72 0.27 -3.41
C THR A 194 -8.67 0.01 -4.48
N PHE A 195 -8.38 -1.24 -4.83
CA PHE A 195 -7.30 -1.57 -5.78
C PHE A 195 -7.81 -2.11 -7.12
N VAL A 196 -9.12 -2.05 -7.39
CA VAL A 196 -9.70 -2.61 -8.62
C VAL A 196 -9.19 -1.89 -9.87
N ASP A 197 -9.07 -0.57 -9.83
CA ASP A 197 -8.63 0.22 -10.99
C ASP A 197 -7.18 -0.11 -11.35
N LEU A 198 -6.27 -0.11 -10.35
CA LEU A 198 -4.89 -0.55 -10.53
C LEU A 198 -4.80 -1.98 -11.05
N LEU A 199 -5.57 -2.92 -10.48
CA LEU A 199 -5.57 -4.31 -10.93
C LEU A 199 -6.18 -4.50 -12.32
N SER A 200 -7.02 -3.58 -12.78
CA SER A 200 -7.54 -3.58 -14.15
C SER A 200 -6.44 -3.22 -15.16
N ILE A 201 -5.52 -2.32 -14.79
CA ILE A 201 -4.32 -2.02 -15.59
C ILE A 201 -3.39 -3.24 -15.60
N VAL A 202 -3.16 -3.87 -14.44
CA VAL A 202 -2.38 -5.12 -14.35
C VAL A 202 -2.99 -6.20 -15.24
N LYS A 203 -4.31 -6.40 -15.16
CA LYS A 203 -5.06 -7.35 -16.00
C LYS A 203 -4.83 -7.08 -17.48
N ALA A 204 -4.98 -5.84 -17.94
CA ALA A 204 -4.78 -5.48 -19.35
C ALA A 204 -3.33 -5.71 -19.81
N ASN A 205 -2.36 -5.46 -18.94
CA ASN A 205 -0.94 -5.72 -19.23
C ASN A 205 -0.63 -7.22 -19.31
N TRP A 206 -1.15 -8.01 -18.37
CA TRP A 206 -0.98 -9.46 -18.35
C TRP A 206 -1.71 -10.18 -19.51
N GLU A 207 -2.83 -9.64 -19.98
CA GLU A 207 -3.51 -10.15 -21.18
C GLU A 207 -2.60 -10.12 -22.43
N LYS A 208 -1.71 -9.11 -22.55
CA LYS A 208 -0.73 -9.02 -23.66
C LYS A 208 0.31 -10.14 -23.64
N ILE A 209 0.51 -10.81 -22.51
CA ILE A 209 1.43 -11.95 -22.37
C ILE A 209 0.66 -13.29 -22.23
N GLY A 210 -0.65 -13.30 -22.50
CA GLY A 210 -1.48 -14.50 -22.46
C GLY A 210 -2.00 -14.88 -21.07
N VAL A 211 -1.78 -14.04 -20.05
CA VAL A 211 -2.25 -14.32 -18.69
C VAL A 211 -3.59 -13.63 -18.43
N THR A 212 -4.63 -14.43 -18.19
CA THR A 212 -5.96 -13.91 -17.84
C THR A 212 -6.09 -13.77 -16.33
N LEU A 213 -6.23 -12.53 -15.85
CA LEU A 213 -6.44 -12.22 -14.44
C LEU A 213 -7.94 -12.05 -14.12
N ASN A 214 -8.43 -12.82 -13.13
CA ASN A 214 -9.74 -12.65 -12.51
C ASN A 214 -9.62 -11.88 -11.20
N ILE A 215 -10.33 -10.75 -11.08
CA ILE A 215 -10.29 -9.90 -9.88
C ILE A 215 -11.45 -10.27 -8.96
N GLU A 216 -11.13 -10.81 -7.79
CA GLU A 216 -12.11 -11.17 -6.76
C GLU A 216 -12.20 -10.11 -5.67
N VAL A 217 -13.19 -9.22 -5.79
CA VAL A 217 -13.45 -8.20 -4.77
C VAL A 217 -14.11 -8.83 -3.54
N LYS A 218 -13.55 -8.55 -2.36
CA LYS A 218 -14.10 -8.93 -1.06
C LYS A 218 -14.34 -7.68 -0.21
N GLU A 219 -15.24 -7.82 0.77
CA GLU A 219 -15.42 -6.83 1.83
C GLU A 219 -14.12 -6.75 2.67
N VAL A 220 -13.80 -5.55 3.18
CA VAL A 220 -12.50 -5.22 3.81
C VAL A 220 -12.17 -6.15 4.98
N ALA A 221 -13.12 -6.45 5.87
CA ALA A 221 -12.85 -7.33 7.01
C ALA A 221 -12.57 -8.78 6.56
N ILE A 222 -13.28 -9.26 5.53
CA ILE A 222 -13.03 -10.58 4.93
C ILE A 222 -11.65 -10.63 4.25
N TYR A 223 -11.36 -9.63 3.41
CA TYR A 223 -10.05 -9.48 2.74
C TYR A 223 -8.90 -9.49 3.76
N THR A 224 -9.03 -8.68 4.81
CA THR A 224 -8.03 -8.54 5.87
C THR A 224 -7.79 -9.87 6.59
N SER A 225 -8.88 -10.56 6.95
CA SER A 225 -8.81 -11.90 7.57
C SER A 225 -8.14 -12.94 6.68
N ILE A 226 -8.39 -12.91 5.35
CA ILE A 226 -7.74 -13.79 4.37
C ILE A 226 -6.24 -13.51 4.28
N GLY A 227 -5.85 -12.24 4.25
CA GLY A 227 -4.46 -11.79 4.24
C GLY A 227 -3.70 -12.30 5.48
N PHE A 228 -4.20 -11.98 6.68
CA PHE A 228 -3.58 -12.39 7.95
C PHE A 228 -3.47 -13.91 8.09
N ARG A 229 -4.52 -14.65 7.73
CA ARG A 229 -4.53 -16.12 7.81
C ARG A 229 -3.82 -16.81 6.66
N ARG A 230 -3.36 -16.06 5.64
CA ARG A 230 -2.74 -16.58 4.40
C ARG A 230 -3.63 -17.61 3.69
N ASN A 231 -4.94 -17.42 3.75
CA ASN A 231 -5.94 -18.35 3.20
C ASN A 231 -6.34 -18.03 1.74
N HIS A 232 -5.65 -17.11 1.08
CA HIS A 232 -5.84 -16.85 -0.35
C HIS A 232 -5.40 -18.06 -1.17
N LYS A 233 -6.13 -18.34 -2.26
CA LYS A 233 -5.92 -19.55 -3.07
C LYS A 233 -4.70 -19.43 -3.98
N GLU A 234 -4.56 -18.28 -4.64
CA GLU A 234 -3.56 -18.02 -5.68
C GLU A 234 -2.81 -16.72 -5.41
N MET A 235 -3.47 -15.57 -5.56
CA MET A 235 -2.89 -14.25 -5.30
C MET A 235 -3.72 -13.39 -4.35
N TYR A 236 -3.04 -12.46 -3.70
CA TYR A 236 -3.60 -11.47 -2.80
C TYR A 236 -2.94 -10.12 -3.07
N MET A 237 -3.74 -9.08 -3.35
CA MET A 237 -3.26 -7.71 -3.37
C MET A 237 -3.03 -7.27 -1.93
N GLY A 238 -1.93 -6.59 -1.61
CA GLY A 238 -1.68 -6.09 -0.26
C GLY A 238 -0.58 -5.04 -0.21
N GLN A 239 -0.20 -4.63 0.99
CA GLN A 239 0.95 -3.75 1.22
C GLN A 239 2.09 -4.53 1.89
N GLY A 240 3.31 -4.33 1.41
CA GLY A 240 4.54 -4.81 2.00
C GLY A 240 5.14 -3.72 2.88
N ILE A 241 4.90 -3.88 4.18
CA ILE A 241 5.61 -3.45 5.40
C ILE A 241 4.49 -3.48 6.45
N ASP A 242 4.09 -4.69 6.84
CA ASP A 242 3.33 -4.91 8.06
C ASP A 242 4.29 -5.62 9.00
N SER A 243 4.93 -4.85 9.88
CA SER A 243 5.72 -5.37 11.00
C SER A 243 4.82 -5.70 12.19
N THR A 244 3.72 -6.41 11.95
CA THR A 244 2.85 -6.94 12.99
C THR A 244 2.63 -8.43 12.84
#